data_AF-A0A1I3D1R9-F1
#
_entry.id   AF-A0A1I3D1R9-F1
#
_cell.length_a   1.000
_cell.length_b   1.000
_cell.length_c   1.000
_cell.angle_alpha   90.00
_cell.angle_beta   90.00
_cell.angle_gamma   90.00
#
_symmetry.space_group_name_H-M   'P 1'
#
loop_
_entity.id
_entity.type
_entity.pdbx_description
1 polymer ?
#
loop_
_entity_poly.entity_id
_entity_poly.type
_entity_poly.pdbx_seq_one_letter_code
_entity_poly.pdbx_strand_id
1 'polypeptide(L)'
;MRNGLTTTAALVLACLLFAPELIADDSLKSTIIRRSFQRGEWSIAETERFQVWTKSSLSEAAAIAQQCERLRSELPNRVAVLNEKGESPAWLAPCTVVVHPSQSDYIRHFPQESKAAVGCSTVTTDNGRVIFRRIDLRADASSWRENALPHELTHVLLADLFIEHPLPAWLNEGLAMLAEDDALRSRRHAVLLRALSDNQLPTLKTLLTLHPASRQVNSDVAYAASHSLVCYLADRHGTEKLVEFAEHLAARDCDQALRTVYGETDGIAGLEQAWRGQLQNQQFVTDTISNHDAFLASVRTSRLNRDLIKN
;
A
#
# COMPACT_ATOMS: atom_id res chain seq x y z
N MET A 1 39.53 -34.99 59.34
CA MET A 1 39.78 -35.47 57.96
C MET A 1 39.00 -34.59 57.00
N ARG A 2 39.75 -33.90 56.13
CA ARG A 2 39.42 -33.32 54.80
C ARG A 2 38.00 -32.86 54.43
N ASN A 3 37.96 -31.57 54.08
CA ASN A 3 37.37 -30.93 52.87
C ASN A 3 35.83 -30.87 52.76
N GLY A 4 35.18 -29.78 52.36
CA GLY A 4 35.60 -28.47 51.87
C GLY A 4 34.36 -27.61 51.57
N LEU A 5 34.52 -26.27 51.60
CA LEU A 5 33.51 -25.32 51.15
C LEU A 5 33.22 -25.47 49.65
N THR A 6 31.99 -25.19 49.22
CA THR A 6 31.75 -24.31 48.06
C THR A 6 30.34 -23.74 48.10
N THR A 7 30.31 -22.42 47.97
CA THR A 7 29.17 -21.51 47.89
C THR A 7 28.52 -21.59 46.51
N THR A 8 27.20 -21.61 46.40
CA THR A 8 26.52 -20.99 45.24
C THR A 8 25.09 -20.61 45.63
N ALA A 9 24.84 -19.30 45.66
CA ALA A 9 23.51 -18.71 45.75
C ALA A 9 22.81 -18.85 44.40
N ALA A 10 21.59 -19.38 44.39
CA ALA A 10 20.69 -19.31 43.24
C ALA A 10 19.61 -18.27 43.53
N LEU A 11 19.76 -17.09 42.94
CA LEU A 11 18.70 -16.10 42.80
C LEU A 11 17.58 -16.73 41.94
N VAL A 12 16.41 -16.97 42.52
CA VAL A 12 15.19 -17.23 41.75
C VAL A 12 14.64 -15.86 41.35
N LEU A 13 15.02 -15.41 40.15
CA LEU A 13 14.45 -14.24 39.51
C LEU A 13 13.04 -14.61 39.01
N ALA A 14 12.02 -14.07 39.66
CA ALA A 14 10.63 -14.19 39.22
C ALA A 14 10.44 -13.38 37.93
N CYS A 15 10.56 -14.04 36.77
CA CYS A 15 10.02 -13.52 35.52
C CYS A 15 8.49 -13.66 35.55
N LEU A 16 7.81 -12.64 36.08
CA LEU A 16 6.41 -12.39 35.79
C LEU A 16 6.31 -12.04 34.31
N LEU A 17 6.02 -13.05 33.49
CA LEU A 17 5.55 -12.87 32.12
C LEU A 17 4.22 -12.11 32.19
N PHE A 18 4.26 -10.80 31.93
CA PHE A 18 3.08 -10.07 31.48
C PHE A 18 2.70 -10.63 30.11
N ALA A 19 1.86 -11.67 30.11
CA ALA A 19 1.06 -11.98 28.94
C ALA A 19 0.06 -10.82 28.81
N PRO A 20 0.01 -10.09 27.68
CA PRO A 20 -1.12 -9.21 27.44
C PRO A 20 -2.36 -10.09 27.38
N GLU A 21 -3.35 -9.79 28.21
CA GLU A 21 -4.69 -10.32 28.09
C GLU A 21 -5.14 -10.09 26.65
N LEU A 22 -5.29 -11.18 25.89
CA LEU A 22 -6.00 -11.15 24.62
C LEU A 22 -7.43 -10.70 24.93
N ILE A 23 -7.68 -9.41 24.76
CA ILE A 23 -9.03 -8.91 24.51
C ILE A 23 -9.49 -9.68 23.27
N ALA A 24 -10.47 -10.58 23.46
CA ALA A 24 -11.12 -11.25 22.36
C ALA A 24 -11.77 -10.18 21.47
N ASP A 25 -11.12 -9.90 20.34
CA ASP A 25 -11.64 -9.00 19.33
C ASP A 25 -12.86 -9.64 18.67
N ASP A 26 -14.01 -8.97 18.79
CA ASP A 26 -15.28 -9.40 18.21
C ASP A 26 -15.25 -9.36 16.65
N SER A 27 -14.16 -8.85 16.05
CA SER A 27 -13.91 -8.81 14.60
C SER A 27 -13.72 -10.18 13.94
N LEU A 28 -13.40 -11.24 14.69
CA LEU A 28 -13.19 -12.59 14.15
C LEU A 28 -14.48 -13.33 13.75
N LYS A 29 -15.66 -12.79 14.07
CA LYS A 29 -16.96 -13.37 13.66
C LYS A 29 -17.25 -13.25 12.15
N SER A 30 -16.43 -12.48 11.42
CA SER A 30 -16.59 -12.13 10.01
C SER A 30 -16.13 -13.23 9.00
N THR A 31 -15.23 -14.13 9.41
CA THR A 31 -14.48 -15.01 8.48
C THR A 31 -15.20 -16.32 8.14
N ILE A 32 -16.53 -16.31 8.03
CA ILE A 32 -17.31 -17.52 7.72
C ILE A 32 -17.67 -17.53 6.24
N ILE A 33 -17.25 -18.59 5.54
CA ILE A 33 -17.78 -18.91 4.21
C ILE A 33 -19.25 -19.31 4.38
N ARG A 34 -20.16 -18.45 3.91
CA ARG A 34 -21.61 -18.68 3.96
C ARG A 34 -22.05 -19.70 2.91
N ARG A 35 -21.38 -19.70 1.76
CA ARG A 35 -21.66 -20.62 0.65
C ARG A 35 -20.41 -20.81 -0.21
N SER A 36 -20.23 -22.00 -0.74
CA SER A 36 -19.29 -22.26 -1.83
C SER A 36 -19.90 -23.27 -2.81
N PHE A 37 -19.79 -23.00 -4.10
CA PHE A 37 -20.41 -23.82 -5.15
C PHE A 37 -19.79 -23.55 -6.52
N GLN A 38 -19.94 -24.50 -7.44
CA GLN A 38 -19.49 -24.35 -8.82
C GLN A 38 -20.64 -23.91 -9.72
N ARG A 39 -20.34 -23.04 -10.70
CA ARG A 39 -21.26 -22.61 -11.75
C ARG A 39 -20.52 -22.54 -13.09
N GLY A 40 -20.69 -23.56 -13.92
CA GLY A 40 -19.90 -23.71 -15.14
C GLY A 40 -18.42 -23.87 -14.81
N GLU A 41 -17.56 -23.05 -15.42
CA GLU A 41 -16.12 -23.04 -15.16
C GLU A 41 -15.73 -22.27 -13.87
N TRP A 42 -16.69 -21.64 -13.20
CA TRP A 42 -16.42 -20.79 -12.04
C TRP A 42 -16.62 -21.55 -10.72
N SER A 43 -15.60 -21.49 -9.87
CA SER A 43 -15.70 -21.77 -8.44
C SER A 43 -16.04 -20.46 -7.72
N ILE A 44 -17.13 -20.47 -6.94
CA ILE A 44 -17.66 -19.29 -6.27
C ILE A 44 -17.66 -19.51 -4.75
N ALA A 45 -17.22 -18.51 -3.99
CA ALA A 45 -17.32 -18.48 -2.54
C ALA A 45 -17.93 -17.15 -2.06
N GLU A 46 -18.83 -17.23 -1.08
CA GLU A 46 -19.58 -16.10 -0.54
C GLU A 46 -19.32 -15.98 0.96
N THR A 47 -19.00 -14.77 1.41
CA THR A 47 -18.95 -14.38 2.83
C THR A 47 -20.05 -13.36 3.12
N GLU A 48 -19.97 -12.65 4.24
CA GLU A 48 -20.85 -11.52 4.51
C GLU A 48 -20.62 -10.35 3.56
N ARG A 49 -19.35 -10.02 3.28
CA ARG A 49 -18.96 -8.81 2.55
C ARG A 49 -18.46 -9.06 1.14
N PHE A 50 -18.13 -10.31 0.77
CA PHE A 50 -17.51 -10.63 -0.50
C PHE A 50 -18.19 -11.79 -1.23
N GLN A 51 -18.18 -11.71 -2.55
CA GLN A 51 -18.47 -12.83 -3.44
C GLN A 51 -17.28 -13.00 -4.39
N VAL A 52 -16.55 -14.09 -4.24
CA VAL A 52 -15.35 -14.37 -5.03
C VAL A 52 -15.66 -15.36 -6.13
N TRP A 53 -15.21 -15.06 -7.35
CA TRP A 53 -15.29 -15.89 -8.54
C TRP A 53 -13.88 -16.21 -9.04
N THR A 54 -13.56 -17.48 -9.21
CA THR A 54 -12.27 -17.91 -9.79
C THR A 54 -12.46 -19.14 -10.67
N LYS A 55 -11.66 -19.29 -11.72
CA LYS A 55 -11.62 -20.51 -12.55
C LYS A 55 -10.71 -21.61 -11.98
N SER A 56 -10.28 -21.46 -10.72
CA SER A 56 -9.52 -22.46 -9.95
C SER A 56 -10.48 -23.37 -9.16
N SER A 57 -10.09 -23.81 -7.96
CA SER A 57 -10.88 -24.69 -7.08
C SER A 57 -11.81 -23.92 -6.13
N LEU A 58 -12.79 -24.64 -5.54
CA LEU A 58 -13.64 -24.09 -4.46
C LEU A 58 -12.84 -23.72 -3.21
N SER A 59 -11.80 -24.49 -2.89
CA SER A 59 -10.88 -24.19 -1.78
C SER A 59 -10.16 -22.87 -2.02
N GLU A 60 -9.70 -22.65 -3.26
CA GLU A 60 -9.06 -21.40 -3.66
C GLU A 60 -10.02 -20.21 -3.58
N ALA A 61 -11.25 -20.36 -4.07
CA ALA A 61 -12.29 -19.34 -3.96
C ALA A 61 -12.54 -18.95 -2.49
N ALA A 62 -12.66 -19.95 -1.61
CA ALA A 62 -12.84 -19.73 -0.18
C ALA A 62 -11.62 -19.05 0.48
N ALA A 63 -10.40 -19.46 0.13
CA ALA A 63 -9.18 -18.86 0.66
C ALA A 63 -9.05 -17.37 0.28
N ILE A 64 -9.39 -17.01 -0.97
CA ILE A 64 -9.43 -15.61 -1.41
C ILE A 64 -10.51 -14.83 -0.67
N ALA A 65 -11.71 -15.41 -0.50
CA ALA A 65 -12.81 -14.74 0.20
C ALA A 65 -12.44 -14.43 1.67
N GLN A 66 -11.82 -15.39 2.36
CA GLN A 66 -11.30 -15.18 3.72
C GLN A 66 -10.16 -14.15 3.75
N GLN A 67 -9.30 -14.12 2.73
CA GLN A 67 -8.27 -13.08 2.61
C GLN A 67 -8.89 -11.68 2.44
N CYS A 68 -9.95 -11.55 1.64
CA CYS A 68 -10.66 -10.28 1.47
C CYS A 68 -11.25 -9.79 2.80
N GLU A 69 -11.85 -10.68 3.59
CA GLU A 69 -12.38 -10.34 4.92
C GLU A 69 -11.27 -9.89 5.88
N ARG A 70 -10.13 -10.58 5.92
CA ARG A 70 -8.98 -10.17 6.74
C ARG A 70 -8.43 -8.81 6.31
N LEU A 71 -8.20 -8.63 5.00
CA LEU A 71 -7.71 -7.36 4.48
C LEU A 71 -8.69 -6.23 4.77
N ARG A 72 -10.00 -6.47 4.70
CA ARG A 72 -11.02 -5.47 5.04
C ARG A 72 -10.93 -4.99 6.49
N SER A 73 -10.54 -5.87 7.42
CA SER A 73 -10.31 -5.51 8.82
C SER A 73 -8.94 -4.86 9.07
N GLU A 74 -7.91 -5.26 8.32
CA GLU A 74 -6.53 -4.81 8.56
C GLU A 74 -6.19 -3.50 7.84
N LEU A 75 -6.67 -3.32 6.61
CA LEU A 75 -6.31 -2.19 5.76
C LEU A 75 -6.63 -0.82 6.37
N PRO A 76 -7.80 -0.59 7.00
CA PRO A 76 -8.08 0.70 7.63
C PRO A 76 -6.99 1.16 8.59
N ASN A 77 -6.38 0.23 9.36
CA ASN A 77 -5.27 0.54 10.25
C ASN A 77 -3.93 0.63 9.50
N ARG A 78 -3.70 -0.22 8.50
CA ARG A 78 -2.43 -0.28 7.74
C ARG A 78 -2.21 0.91 6.83
N VAL A 79 -3.27 1.36 6.16
CA VAL A 79 -3.25 2.50 5.22
C VAL A 79 -3.87 3.75 5.82
N ALA A 80 -4.27 3.67 7.11
CA ALA A 80 -4.90 4.73 7.88
C ALA A 80 -6.13 5.34 7.18
N VAL A 81 -6.95 4.46 6.61
CA VAL A 81 -8.19 4.80 5.93
C VAL A 81 -9.33 4.56 6.92
N LEU A 82 -9.47 5.49 7.87
CA LEU A 82 -10.50 5.50 8.91
C LEU A 82 -11.36 6.75 8.72
N ASN A 83 -12.66 6.68 9.00
CA ASN A 83 -13.47 7.90 9.07
C ASN A 83 -13.13 8.69 10.36
N GLU A 84 -13.61 9.93 10.47
CA GLU A 84 -13.42 10.80 11.66
C GLU A 84 -13.76 10.13 13.01
N LYS A 85 -14.61 9.09 13.01
CA LYS A 85 -15.04 8.34 14.20
C LYS A 85 -14.27 7.04 14.43
N GLY A 86 -13.30 6.71 13.58
CA GLY A 86 -12.62 5.41 13.58
C GLY A 86 -13.51 4.24 13.15
N GLU A 87 -14.69 4.53 12.60
CA GLU A 87 -15.67 3.54 12.16
C GLU A 87 -15.48 3.21 10.67
N SER A 88 -15.79 1.98 10.30
CA SER A 88 -15.89 1.59 8.89
C SER A 88 -17.27 1.97 8.35
N PRO A 89 -17.38 2.62 7.17
CA PRO A 89 -18.66 2.85 6.51
C PRO A 89 -19.46 1.55 6.35
N ALA A 90 -20.79 1.66 6.36
CA ALA A 90 -21.66 0.51 6.24
C ALA A 90 -21.44 -0.23 4.90
N TRP A 91 -21.04 -1.49 4.98
CA TRP A 91 -20.78 -2.35 3.80
C TRP A 91 -22.08 -2.95 3.26
N LEU A 92 -22.93 -2.10 2.69
CA LEU A 92 -24.30 -2.46 2.34
C LEU A 92 -24.43 -3.41 1.13
N ALA A 93 -23.44 -3.43 0.24
CA ALA A 93 -23.43 -4.28 -0.95
C ALA A 93 -22.13 -5.10 -1.00
N PRO A 94 -22.21 -6.44 -1.13
CA PRO A 94 -21.02 -7.28 -1.22
C PRO A 94 -20.12 -6.85 -2.39
N CYS A 95 -18.80 -6.92 -2.19
CA CYS A 95 -17.85 -6.71 -3.27
C CYS A 95 -17.65 -8.01 -4.06
N THR A 96 -17.87 -7.93 -5.37
CA THR A 96 -17.61 -9.04 -6.27
C THR A 96 -16.14 -9.05 -6.64
N VAL A 97 -15.40 -10.10 -6.28
CA VAL A 97 -13.98 -10.24 -6.64
C VAL A 97 -13.85 -11.31 -7.70
N VAL A 98 -13.36 -10.97 -8.89
CA VAL A 98 -13.17 -11.90 -10.00
C VAL A 98 -11.69 -12.09 -10.26
N VAL A 99 -11.24 -13.34 -10.15
CA VAL A 99 -9.85 -13.72 -10.36
C VAL A 99 -9.72 -14.44 -11.70
N HIS A 100 -9.20 -13.73 -12.68
CA HIS A 100 -8.94 -14.21 -14.03
C HIS A 100 -7.65 -15.03 -14.07
N PRO A 101 -7.65 -16.22 -14.72
CA PRO A 101 -6.47 -17.08 -14.73
C PRO A 101 -5.31 -16.53 -15.56
N SER A 102 -5.57 -15.62 -16.51
CA SER A 102 -4.53 -15.04 -17.36
C SER A 102 -4.87 -13.64 -17.86
N GLN A 103 -3.87 -12.92 -18.38
CA GLN A 103 -4.04 -11.62 -19.03
C GLN A 103 -5.05 -11.65 -20.18
N SER A 104 -5.05 -12.75 -20.94
CA SER A 104 -5.98 -12.93 -22.05
C SER A 104 -7.42 -13.09 -21.58
N ASP A 105 -7.66 -13.74 -20.44
CA ASP A 105 -8.99 -13.85 -19.85
C ASP A 105 -9.45 -12.53 -19.24
N TYR A 106 -8.52 -11.81 -18.59
CA TYR A 106 -8.75 -10.49 -17.99
C TYR A 106 -9.19 -9.45 -19.04
N ILE A 107 -8.41 -9.26 -20.11
CA ILE A 107 -8.68 -8.22 -21.13
C ILE A 107 -9.96 -8.50 -21.92
N ARG A 108 -10.39 -9.77 -22.07
CA ARG A 108 -11.68 -10.11 -22.71
C ARG A 108 -12.88 -9.48 -22.01
N HIS A 109 -12.78 -9.29 -20.70
CA HIS A 109 -13.83 -8.66 -19.88
C HIS A 109 -13.63 -7.15 -19.73
N PHE A 110 -12.39 -6.65 -19.94
CA PHE A 110 -11.99 -5.23 -19.84
C PHE A 110 -11.23 -4.77 -21.09
N PRO A 111 -11.91 -4.55 -22.23
CA PRO A 111 -11.23 -4.32 -23.51
C PRO A 111 -10.55 -2.94 -23.65
N GLN A 112 -10.81 -1.97 -22.76
CA GLN A 112 -10.37 -0.58 -22.98
C GLN A 112 -9.45 0.05 -21.93
N GLU A 113 -9.15 -0.54 -20.77
CA GLU A 113 -8.23 0.10 -19.82
C GLU A 113 -7.15 -0.85 -19.26
N SER A 114 -5.90 -0.41 -19.47
CA SER A 114 -4.60 -0.92 -19.07
C SER A 114 -4.30 -2.42 -19.28
N LYS A 115 -3.81 -2.75 -20.49
CA LYS A 115 -3.19 -4.06 -20.79
C LYS A 115 -2.10 -4.47 -19.79
N ALA A 116 -1.48 -3.53 -19.07
CA ALA A 116 -0.41 -3.79 -18.12
C ALA A 116 -0.88 -4.04 -16.67
N ALA A 117 -2.09 -3.64 -16.31
CA ALA A 117 -2.57 -3.72 -14.92
C ALA A 117 -2.74 -5.17 -14.45
N VAL A 118 -2.47 -5.39 -13.15
CA VAL A 118 -2.67 -6.68 -12.48
C VAL A 118 -4.06 -6.77 -11.85
N GLY A 119 -4.65 -5.63 -11.50
CA GLY A 119 -6.02 -5.54 -11.05
C GLY A 119 -6.68 -4.24 -11.49
N CYS A 120 -7.99 -4.17 -11.26
CA CYS A 120 -8.75 -2.94 -11.25
C CYS A 120 -9.93 -3.09 -10.30
N SER A 121 -10.45 -1.95 -9.84
CA SER A 121 -11.63 -1.86 -9.02
C SER A 121 -12.65 -0.97 -9.70
N THR A 122 -13.92 -1.30 -9.53
CA THR A 122 -15.07 -0.55 -10.04
C THR A 122 -16.06 -0.38 -8.91
N VAL A 123 -16.36 0.88 -8.58
CA VAL A 123 -17.36 1.24 -7.58
C VAL A 123 -18.40 2.13 -8.24
N THR A 124 -19.68 1.82 -8.03
CA THR A 124 -20.79 2.65 -8.52
C THR A 124 -21.59 3.16 -7.34
N THR A 125 -21.85 4.47 -7.36
CA THR A 125 -22.64 5.17 -6.35
C THR A 125 -23.98 5.63 -6.93
N ASP A 126 -25.01 5.63 -6.10
CA ASP A 126 -26.31 6.23 -6.38
C ASP A 126 -26.80 6.94 -5.12
N ASN A 127 -27.25 8.19 -5.24
CA ASN A 127 -27.78 9.01 -4.14
C ASN A 127 -26.92 8.98 -2.86
N GLY A 128 -25.60 9.18 -3.00
CA GLY A 128 -24.66 9.20 -1.87
C GLY A 128 -24.41 7.84 -1.22
N ARG A 129 -24.70 6.74 -1.91
CA ARG A 129 -24.49 5.37 -1.42
C ARG A 129 -23.80 4.51 -2.47
N VAL A 130 -22.87 3.67 -2.05
CA VAL A 130 -22.29 2.65 -2.92
C VAL A 130 -23.29 1.52 -3.14
N ILE A 131 -23.68 1.30 -4.40
CA ILE A 131 -24.64 0.26 -4.82
C ILE A 131 -23.98 -0.94 -5.50
N PHE A 132 -22.73 -0.78 -5.95
CA PHE A 132 -21.97 -1.84 -6.62
C PHE A 132 -20.48 -1.70 -6.33
N ARG A 133 -19.84 -2.83 -6.06
CA ARG A 133 -18.39 -2.95 -5.84
C ARG A 133 -17.89 -4.17 -6.62
N ARG A 134 -16.82 -3.99 -7.39
CA ARG A 134 -16.16 -5.08 -8.09
C ARG A 134 -14.66 -4.87 -8.08
N ILE A 135 -13.92 -5.97 -7.93
CA ILE A 135 -12.47 -6.04 -8.09
C ILE A 135 -12.20 -7.15 -9.11
N ASP A 136 -11.38 -6.87 -10.11
CA ASP A 136 -10.90 -7.85 -11.08
C ASP A 136 -9.40 -7.97 -10.95
N LEU A 137 -8.90 -9.21 -10.89
CA LEU A 137 -7.49 -9.51 -10.64
C LEU A 137 -6.99 -10.55 -11.63
N ARG A 138 -5.68 -10.51 -11.90
CA ARG A 138 -5.00 -11.46 -12.78
C ARG A 138 -4.10 -12.41 -11.98
N ALA A 139 -4.45 -13.69 -11.98
CA ALA A 139 -3.75 -14.71 -11.19
C ALA A 139 -2.38 -15.12 -11.75
N ASP A 140 -2.09 -14.84 -13.03
CA ASP A 140 -0.79 -15.13 -13.64
C ASP A 140 0.32 -14.13 -13.24
N ALA A 141 -0.04 -13.03 -12.58
CA ALA A 141 0.91 -12.04 -12.10
C ALA A 141 1.49 -12.48 -10.76
N SER A 142 2.81 -12.39 -10.61
CA SER A 142 3.46 -12.67 -9.33
C SER A 142 2.94 -11.75 -8.23
N SER A 143 2.73 -12.31 -7.04
CA SER A 143 2.34 -11.58 -5.83
C SER A 143 1.04 -10.76 -5.95
N TRP A 144 0.10 -11.16 -6.82
CA TRP A 144 -1.18 -10.47 -6.98
C TRP A 144 -2.01 -10.47 -5.69
N ARG A 145 -1.86 -11.50 -4.84
CA ARG A 145 -2.53 -11.59 -3.54
C ARG A 145 -1.97 -10.62 -2.52
N GLU A 146 -0.66 -10.39 -2.55
CA GLU A 146 0.07 -9.57 -1.59
C GLU A 146 0.12 -8.10 -2.00
N ASN A 147 -0.01 -7.80 -3.30
CA ASN A 147 0.06 -6.44 -3.83
C ASN A 147 -1.25 -6.00 -4.46
N ALA A 148 -1.70 -6.65 -5.54
CA ALA A 148 -2.84 -6.16 -6.32
C ALA A 148 -4.17 -6.24 -5.55
N LEU A 149 -4.45 -7.35 -4.86
CA LEU A 149 -5.67 -7.49 -4.06
C LEU A 149 -5.77 -6.42 -2.95
N PRO A 150 -4.77 -6.22 -2.08
CA PRO A 150 -4.85 -5.16 -1.07
C PRO A 150 -4.85 -3.74 -1.67
N HIS A 151 -4.18 -3.52 -2.80
CA HIS A 151 -4.23 -2.26 -3.55
C HIS A 151 -5.67 -1.96 -4.02
N GLU A 152 -6.28 -2.88 -4.78
CA GLU A 152 -7.64 -2.69 -5.31
C GLU A 152 -8.70 -2.65 -4.22
N LEU A 153 -8.52 -3.39 -3.12
CA LEU A 153 -9.43 -3.30 -1.99
C LEU A 153 -9.30 -1.93 -1.30
N THR A 154 -8.12 -1.31 -1.27
CA THR A 154 -7.96 0.04 -0.73
C THR A 154 -8.75 1.07 -1.53
N HIS A 155 -8.75 0.98 -2.88
CA HIS A 155 -9.61 1.83 -3.72
C HIS A 155 -11.09 1.70 -3.36
N VAL A 156 -11.57 0.46 -3.12
CA VAL A 156 -12.95 0.22 -2.70
C VAL A 156 -13.26 0.85 -1.34
N LEU A 157 -12.32 0.80 -0.39
CA LEU A 157 -12.48 1.43 0.93
C LEU A 157 -12.47 2.95 0.87
N LEU A 158 -11.59 3.52 0.04
CA LEU A 158 -11.53 4.96 -0.18
C LEU A 158 -12.82 5.45 -0.84
N ALA A 159 -13.39 4.70 -1.79
CA ALA A 159 -14.67 5.05 -2.40
C ALA A 159 -15.84 5.07 -1.40
N ASP A 160 -15.78 4.27 -0.33
CA ASP A 160 -16.78 4.28 0.75
C ASP A 160 -16.66 5.50 1.67
N LEU A 161 -15.46 6.06 1.82
CA LEU A 161 -15.22 7.24 2.65
C LEU A 161 -15.45 8.55 1.87
N PHE A 162 -15.09 8.56 0.60
CA PHE A 162 -15.05 9.76 -0.24
C PHE A 162 -16.15 9.72 -1.33
N ILE A 163 -17.38 9.37 -0.94
CA ILE A 163 -18.52 9.20 -1.86
C ILE A 163 -18.92 10.53 -2.53
N GLU A 164 -19.08 11.58 -1.73
CA GLU A 164 -19.57 12.89 -2.23
C GLU A 164 -18.48 13.67 -2.97
N HIS A 165 -17.23 13.49 -2.53
CA HIS A 165 -16.08 14.18 -3.07
C HIS A 165 -14.94 13.18 -3.33
N PRO A 166 -14.86 12.60 -4.54
CA PRO A 166 -13.82 11.64 -4.87
C PRO A 166 -12.42 12.23 -4.73
N LEU A 167 -11.48 11.42 -4.25
CA LEU A 167 -10.08 11.84 -4.11
C LEU A 167 -9.44 12.12 -5.47
N PRO A 168 -8.51 13.10 -5.54
CA PRO A 168 -7.69 13.28 -6.72
C PRO A 168 -6.83 12.02 -6.96
N ALA A 169 -6.59 11.71 -8.23
CA ALA A 169 -6.00 10.44 -8.65
C ALA A 169 -4.64 10.14 -7.99
N TRP A 170 -3.77 11.15 -7.85
CA TRP A 170 -2.47 10.97 -7.19
C TRP A 170 -2.62 10.50 -5.73
N LEU A 171 -3.60 11.01 -5.00
CA LEU A 171 -3.80 10.69 -3.59
C LEU A 171 -4.44 9.31 -3.45
N ASN A 172 -5.43 9.01 -4.29
CA ASN A 172 -6.08 7.71 -4.32
C ASN A 172 -5.07 6.57 -4.59
N GLU A 173 -4.26 6.73 -5.63
CA GLU A 173 -3.22 5.77 -6.01
C GLU A 173 -2.08 5.71 -4.98
N GLY A 174 -1.66 6.85 -4.44
CA GLY A 174 -0.62 6.91 -3.42
C GLY A 174 -1.03 6.18 -2.14
N LEU A 175 -2.29 6.34 -1.69
CA LEU A 175 -2.85 5.64 -0.53
C LEU A 175 -2.99 4.13 -0.81
N ALA A 176 -3.48 3.73 -1.98
CA ALA A 176 -3.59 2.32 -2.36
C ALA A 176 -2.23 1.60 -2.36
N MET A 177 -1.15 2.28 -2.75
CA MET A 177 0.20 1.72 -2.71
C MET A 177 0.78 1.52 -1.31
N LEU A 178 0.22 2.15 -0.27
CA LEU A 178 0.61 1.85 1.12
C LEU A 178 0.22 0.41 1.53
N ALA A 179 -0.74 -0.19 0.83
CA ALA A 179 -1.24 -1.53 1.11
C ALA A 179 -0.34 -2.67 0.58
N GLU A 180 0.61 -2.32 -0.27
CA GLU A 180 1.49 -3.26 -0.98
C GLU A 180 2.76 -3.60 -0.20
N ASP A 181 3.52 -4.58 -0.70
CA ASP A 181 4.73 -5.05 -0.07
C ASP A 181 5.92 -4.08 -0.19
N ASP A 182 6.86 -4.21 0.75
CA ASP A 182 8.06 -3.37 0.82
C ASP A 182 8.94 -3.48 -0.43
N ALA A 183 8.97 -4.64 -1.08
CA ALA A 183 9.82 -4.86 -2.25
C ALA A 183 9.32 -4.07 -3.47
N LEU A 184 8.01 -3.98 -3.66
CA LEU A 184 7.39 -3.19 -4.72
C LEU A 184 7.50 -1.69 -4.41
N ARG A 185 7.26 -1.28 -3.16
CA ARG A 185 7.46 0.10 -2.71
C ARG A 185 8.91 0.56 -2.89
N SER A 186 9.88 -0.30 -2.53
CA SER A 186 11.32 -0.03 -2.71
C SER A 186 11.69 0.13 -4.19
N ARG A 187 11.14 -0.71 -5.06
CA ARG A 187 11.33 -0.58 -6.52
C ARG A 187 10.81 0.75 -7.04
N ARG A 188 9.61 1.18 -6.63
CA ARG A 188 9.08 2.50 -7.02
C ARG A 188 9.92 3.65 -6.46
N HIS A 189 10.42 3.52 -5.23
CA HIS A 189 11.32 4.51 -4.67
C HIS A 189 12.60 4.66 -5.51
N ALA A 190 13.19 3.56 -6.00
CA ALA A 190 14.32 3.62 -6.92
C ALA A 190 13.98 4.34 -8.24
N VAL A 191 12.79 4.08 -8.82
CA VAL A 191 12.30 4.81 -10.02
C VAL A 191 12.20 6.31 -9.74
N LEU A 192 11.70 6.70 -8.57
CA LEU A 192 11.57 8.08 -8.16
C LEU A 192 12.93 8.79 -8.06
N LEU A 193 13.89 8.20 -7.34
CA LEU A 193 15.23 8.78 -7.18
C LEU A 193 15.94 8.89 -8.52
N ARG A 194 15.73 7.92 -9.42
CA ARG A 194 16.24 8.00 -10.79
C ARG A 194 15.62 9.18 -11.55
N ALA A 195 14.31 9.33 -11.50
CA ALA A 195 13.62 10.45 -12.15
C ALA A 195 14.04 11.82 -11.56
N LEU A 196 14.31 11.89 -10.26
CA LEU A 196 14.86 13.08 -9.62
C LEU A 196 16.25 13.43 -10.19
N SER A 197 17.14 12.43 -10.30
CA SER A 197 18.50 12.58 -10.84
C SER A 197 18.51 13.05 -12.29
N ASP A 198 17.64 12.46 -13.10
CA ASP A 198 17.55 12.72 -14.53
C ASP A 198 16.72 14.00 -14.83
N ASN A 199 16.30 14.75 -13.78
CA ASN A 199 15.42 15.92 -13.88
C ASN A 199 14.11 15.65 -14.64
N GLN A 200 13.56 14.44 -14.45
CA GLN A 200 12.30 13.97 -15.04
C GLN A 200 11.16 13.88 -14.01
N LEU A 201 11.42 14.19 -12.74
CA LEU A 201 10.38 14.22 -11.72
C LEU A 201 9.38 15.36 -12.01
N PRO A 202 8.07 15.07 -12.17
CA PRO A 202 7.08 16.11 -12.45
C PRO A 202 7.01 17.14 -11.33
N THR A 203 6.66 18.37 -11.67
CA THR A 203 6.36 19.37 -10.63
C THR A 203 5.17 18.95 -9.81
N LEU A 204 5.07 19.43 -8.57
CA LEU A 204 3.95 19.06 -7.70
C LEU A 204 2.63 19.52 -8.31
N LYS A 205 2.57 20.73 -8.87
CA LYS A 205 1.39 21.22 -9.61
C LYS A 205 0.95 20.27 -10.73
N THR A 206 1.89 19.71 -11.47
CA THR A 206 1.60 18.71 -12.50
C THR A 206 1.08 17.43 -11.85
N LEU A 207 1.74 16.90 -10.82
CA LEU A 207 1.27 15.70 -10.12
C LEU A 207 -0.16 15.84 -9.57
N LEU A 208 -0.48 16.99 -8.96
CA LEU A 208 -1.80 17.27 -8.37
C LEU A 208 -2.94 17.35 -9.41
N THR A 209 -2.62 17.63 -10.68
CA THR A 209 -3.60 17.82 -11.75
C THR A 209 -3.67 16.66 -12.74
N LEU A 210 -2.73 15.73 -12.69
CA LEU A 210 -2.66 14.59 -13.59
C LEU A 210 -3.36 13.36 -13.03
N HIS A 211 -4.01 12.62 -13.93
CA HIS A 211 -4.20 11.19 -13.72
C HIS A 211 -2.87 10.47 -14.00
N PRO A 212 -2.36 9.59 -13.11
CA PRO A 212 -1.09 8.89 -13.33
C PRO A 212 -1.03 8.05 -14.61
N ALA A 213 -2.18 7.55 -15.09
CA ALA A 213 -2.29 6.86 -16.38
C ALA A 213 -2.28 7.80 -17.62
N SER A 214 -2.17 9.10 -17.44
CA SER A 214 -2.07 10.06 -18.54
C SER A 214 -0.71 9.95 -19.24
N ARG A 215 -0.67 10.19 -20.56
CA ARG A 215 0.59 10.15 -21.34
C ARG A 215 1.48 11.38 -21.15
N GLN A 216 1.11 12.30 -20.26
CA GLN A 216 1.82 13.56 -20.05
C GLN A 216 3.12 13.38 -19.26
N VAL A 217 3.16 12.34 -18.41
CA VAL A 217 4.32 11.94 -17.61
C VAL A 217 4.50 10.43 -17.75
N ASN A 218 5.72 9.93 -17.55
CA ASN A 218 5.92 8.49 -17.41
C ASN A 218 5.06 7.97 -16.24
N SER A 219 4.19 7.00 -16.49
CA SER A 219 3.23 6.50 -15.50
C SER A 219 3.93 5.94 -14.26
N ASP A 220 5.05 5.24 -14.42
CA ASP A 220 5.79 4.67 -13.30
C ASP A 220 6.37 5.77 -12.40
N VAL A 221 6.83 6.87 -13.01
CA VAL A 221 7.30 8.06 -12.28
C VAL A 221 6.13 8.77 -11.58
N ALA A 222 4.99 8.93 -12.24
CA ALA A 222 3.82 9.57 -11.64
C ALA A 222 3.28 8.77 -10.45
N TYR A 223 3.21 7.45 -10.58
CA TYR A 223 2.84 6.53 -9.50
C TYR A 223 3.85 6.55 -8.35
N ALA A 224 5.15 6.50 -8.65
CA ALA A 224 6.19 6.58 -7.63
C ALA A 224 6.18 7.93 -6.88
N ALA A 225 5.94 9.03 -7.60
CA ALA A 225 5.84 10.38 -7.02
C ALA A 225 4.61 10.51 -6.12
N SER A 226 3.45 9.98 -6.57
CA SER A 226 2.21 9.94 -5.81
C SER A 226 2.39 9.21 -4.47
N HIS A 227 2.92 7.99 -4.51
CA HIS A 227 3.22 7.20 -3.31
C HIS A 227 4.21 7.91 -2.39
N SER A 228 5.30 8.46 -2.94
CA SER A 228 6.30 9.15 -2.11
C SER A 228 5.76 10.41 -1.45
N LEU A 229 4.90 11.17 -2.12
CA LEU A 229 4.27 12.35 -1.52
C LEU A 229 3.33 11.95 -0.38
N VAL A 230 2.56 10.87 -0.56
CA VAL A 230 1.72 10.30 0.51
C VAL A 230 2.56 9.88 1.71
N CYS A 231 3.67 9.13 1.51
CA CYS A 231 4.58 8.78 2.59
C CYS A 231 5.16 10.02 3.27
N TYR A 232 5.59 11.03 2.50
CA TYR A 232 6.13 12.28 3.04
C TYR A 232 5.15 12.98 3.99
N LEU A 233 3.89 13.12 3.57
CA LEU A 233 2.85 13.76 4.38
C LEU A 233 2.52 12.93 5.63
N ALA A 234 2.39 11.60 5.47
CA ALA A 234 2.13 10.68 6.56
C ALA A 234 3.26 10.67 7.62
N ASP A 235 4.53 10.61 7.19
CA ASP A 235 5.69 10.58 8.07
C ASP A 235 5.85 11.89 8.87
N ARG A 236 5.50 13.03 8.25
CA ARG A 236 5.69 14.36 8.85
C ARG A 236 4.57 14.76 9.80
N HIS A 237 3.33 14.40 9.49
CA HIS A 237 2.15 14.90 10.20
C HIS A 237 1.31 13.81 10.87
N GLY A 238 1.66 12.54 10.65
CA GLY A 238 0.84 11.41 11.03
C GLY A 238 -0.27 11.17 10.00
N THR A 239 -0.78 9.95 10.01
CA THR A 239 -1.76 9.51 9.02
C THR A 239 -3.16 10.07 9.23
N GLU A 240 -3.55 10.36 10.47
CA GLU A 240 -4.83 11.04 10.80
C GLU A 240 -4.92 12.39 10.08
N LYS A 241 -3.83 13.16 10.09
CA LYS A 241 -3.75 14.44 9.39
C LYS A 241 -3.73 14.29 7.87
N LEU A 242 -3.26 13.16 7.34
CA LEU A 242 -3.36 12.86 5.91
C LEU A 242 -4.81 12.61 5.48
N VAL A 243 -5.62 11.93 6.30
CA VAL A 243 -7.05 11.75 6.04
C VAL A 243 -7.79 13.08 6.09
N GLU A 244 -7.56 13.88 7.13
CA GLU A 244 -8.15 15.24 7.24
C GLU A 244 -7.78 16.09 6.03
N PHE A 245 -6.52 16.01 5.56
CA PHE A 245 -6.09 16.67 4.33
C PHE A 245 -6.82 16.14 3.10
N ALA A 246 -7.03 14.83 2.98
CA ALA A 246 -7.76 14.22 1.89
C ALA A 246 -9.21 14.73 1.81
N GLU A 247 -9.90 14.82 2.95
CA GLU A 247 -11.26 15.37 3.08
C GLU A 247 -11.31 16.83 2.65
N HIS A 248 -10.35 17.65 3.09
CA HIS A 248 -10.27 19.05 2.68
C HIS A 248 -9.94 19.22 1.20
N LEU A 249 -9.02 18.42 0.66
CA LEU A 249 -8.59 18.48 -0.74
C LEU A 249 -9.71 18.07 -1.70
N ALA A 250 -10.59 17.16 -1.28
CA ALA A 250 -11.73 16.74 -2.07
C ALA A 250 -12.78 17.87 -2.25
N ALA A 251 -12.84 18.82 -1.32
CA ALA A 251 -13.82 19.90 -1.30
C ALA A 251 -13.26 21.30 -1.60
N ARG A 252 -11.93 21.49 -1.63
CA ARG A 252 -11.29 22.82 -1.66
C ARG A 252 -10.04 22.86 -2.54
N ASP A 253 -9.54 24.07 -2.78
CA ASP A 253 -8.22 24.29 -3.38
C ASP A 253 -7.09 23.72 -2.49
N CYS A 254 -6.06 23.17 -3.11
CA CYS A 254 -4.96 22.50 -2.41
C CYS A 254 -4.20 23.42 -1.46
N ASP A 255 -3.94 24.68 -1.83
CA ASP A 255 -3.24 25.63 -0.95
C ASP A 255 -4.08 25.94 0.30
N GLN A 256 -5.40 25.95 0.16
CA GLN A 256 -6.31 26.12 1.30
C GLN A 256 -6.31 24.88 2.21
N ALA A 257 -6.29 23.68 1.63
CA ALA A 257 -6.21 22.44 2.40
C ALA A 257 -4.89 22.36 3.18
N LEU A 258 -3.75 22.67 2.54
CA LEU A 258 -2.42 22.71 3.18
C LEU A 258 -2.38 23.69 4.37
N ARG A 259 -2.90 24.91 4.17
CA ARG A 259 -3.01 25.90 5.26
C ARG A 259 -3.92 25.44 6.39
N THR A 260 -5.05 24.82 6.07
CA THR A 260 -6.05 24.44 7.08
C THR A 260 -5.55 23.30 7.95
N VAL A 261 -4.98 22.26 7.33
CA VAL A 261 -4.66 21.01 8.02
C VAL A 261 -3.27 21.00 8.62
N TYR A 262 -2.29 21.51 7.87
CA TYR A 262 -0.87 21.47 8.26
C TYR A 262 -0.34 22.84 8.74
N GLY A 263 -1.10 23.92 8.55
CA GLY A 263 -0.63 25.28 8.84
C GLY A 263 0.42 25.79 7.85
N GLU A 264 0.62 25.11 6.72
CA GLU A 264 1.64 25.47 5.73
C GLU A 264 1.18 26.64 4.86
N THR A 265 1.82 27.80 5.02
CA THR A 265 1.44 29.04 4.33
C THR A 265 2.08 29.22 2.96
N ASP A 266 3.18 28.50 2.69
CA ASP A 266 3.95 28.60 1.43
C ASP A 266 3.31 27.80 0.27
N GLY A 267 2.18 27.14 0.54
CA GLY A 267 1.37 26.44 -0.44
C GLY A 267 2.09 25.31 -1.16
N ILE A 268 1.63 24.99 -2.36
CA ILE A 268 2.17 23.94 -3.23
C ILE A 268 3.68 24.12 -3.47
N ALA A 269 4.15 25.37 -3.63
CA ALA A 269 5.57 25.64 -3.88
C ALA A 269 6.45 25.28 -2.68
N GLY A 270 6.01 25.64 -1.47
CA GLY A 270 6.71 25.28 -0.23
C GLY A 270 6.73 23.77 -0.01
N LEU A 271 5.59 23.10 -0.21
CA LEU A 271 5.49 21.65 -0.11
C LEU A 271 6.41 20.94 -1.13
N GLU A 272 6.42 21.41 -2.39
CA GLU A 272 7.30 20.85 -3.41
C GLU A 272 8.78 20.98 -3.04
N GLN A 273 9.19 22.15 -2.55
CA GLN A 273 10.57 22.38 -2.13
C GLN A 273 10.96 21.47 -0.96
N ALA A 274 10.09 21.35 0.06
CA ALA A 274 10.36 20.55 1.24
C ALA A 274 10.41 19.04 0.91
N TRP A 275 9.45 18.54 0.12
CA TRP A 275 9.41 17.15 -0.33
C TRP A 275 10.62 16.79 -1.20
N ARG A 276 10.93 17.60 -2.23
CA ARG A 276 12.11 17.37 -3.09
C ARG A 276 13.41 17.43 -2.29
N GLY A 277 13.52 18.33 -1.30
CA GLY A 277 14.67 18.40 -0.41
C GLY A 277 14.88 17.11 0.40
N GLN A 278 13.81 16.49 0.90
CA GLN A 278 13.89 15.18 1.56
C GLN A 278 14.38 14.10 0.59
N LEU A 279 13.86 14.05 -0.63
CA LEU A 279 14.28 13.07 -1.63
C LEU A 279 15.77 13.20 -1.99
N GLN A 280 16.25 14.44 -2.15
CA GLN A 280 17.67 14.71 -2.40
C GLN A 280 18.53 14.18 -1.25
N ASN A 281 18.14 14.42 0.00
CA ASN A 281 18.86 13.91 1.17
C ASN A 281 18.91 12.37 1.19
N GLN A 282 17.79 11.70 0.88
CA GLN A 282 17.73 10.23 0.79
C GLN A 282 18.60 9.68 -0.34
N GLN A 283 18.63 10.35 -1.48
CA GLN A 283 19.50 10.01 -2.60
C GLN A 283 20.98 10.09 -2.20
N PHE A 284 21.41 11.20 -1.56
CA PHE A 284 22.78 11.34 -1.07
C PHE A 284 23.17 10.24 -0.09
N VAL A 285 22.27 9.82 0.80
CA VAL A 285 22.51 8.71 1.73
C VAL A 285 22.69 7.39 0.97
N THR A 286 21.83 7.12 -0.01
CA THR A 286 21.89 5.88 -0.80
C THR A 286 23.15 5.80 -1.65
N ASP A 287 23.55 6.92 -2.26
CA ASP A 287 24.80 7.03 -3.01
C ASP A 287 26.01 6.89 -2.07
N THR A 288 25.96 7.46 -0.87
CA THR A 288 27.06 7.33 0.11
C THR A 288 27.21 5.89 0.59
N ILE A 289 26.11 5.19 0.89
CA ILE A 289 26.14 3.77 1.29
C ILE A 289 26.64 2.91 0.12
N SER A 290 26.11 3.12 -1.09
CA SER A 290 26.53 2.39 -2.28
C SER A 290 28.02 2.63 -2.59
N ASN A 291 28.48 3.87 -2.45
CA ASN A 291 29.89 4.23 -2.62
C ASN A 291 30.76 3.69 -1.47
N HIS A 292 30.24 3.57 -0.25
CA HIS A 292 30.97 2.96 0.87
C HIS A 292 31.15 1.45 0.68
N ASP A 293 30.10 0.75 0.24
CA ASP A 293 30.18 -0.68 -0.11
C ASP A 293 31.08 -0.92 -1.33
N ALA A 294 31.01 -0.05 -2.34
CA ALA A 294 31.93 -0.07 -3.48
C ALA A 294 33.38 0.28 -3.09
N PHE A 295 33.57 1.21 -2.15
CA PHE A 295 34.88 1.55 -1.61
C PHE A 295 35.48 0.38 -0.83
N LEU A 296 34.72 -0.25 0.07
CA LEU A 296 35.16 -1.44 0.80
C LEU A 296 35.43 -2.64 -0.14
N ALA A 297 34.66 -2.78 -1.23
CA ALA A 297 34.93 -3.76 -2.28
C ALA A 297 36.24 -3.44 -3.04
N SER A 298 36.49 -2.18 -3.39
CA SER A 298 37.72 -1.74 -4.07
C SER A 298 38.98 -1.87 -3.19
N VAL A 299 38.84 -1.68 -1.88
CA VAL A 299 39.91 -1.86 -0.89
C VAL A 299 40.23 -3.35 -0.66
N ARG A 300 39.26 -4.26 -0.86
CA ARG A 300 39.51 -5.72 -0.84
C ARG A 300 40.25 -6.19 -2.10
N THR A 301 39.98 -5.64 -3.28
CA THR A 301 40.73 -5.95 -4.51
C THR A 301 42.15 -5.38 -4.54
N SER A 302 42.44 -4.28 -3.84
CA SER A 302 43.80 -3.72 -3.75
C SER A 302 44.70 -4.42 -2.73
N ARG A 303 44.14 -5.17 -1.76
CA ARG A 303 44.93 -6.07 -0.89
C ARG A 303 45.29 -7.39 -1.56
N LEU A 304 44.42 -7.95 -2.40
CA LEU A 304 44.73 -9.19 -3.15
C LEU A 304 45.77 -9.02 -4.26
N ASN A 305 45.95 -7.80 -4.80
CA ASN A 305 47.01 -7.52 -5.79
C ASN A 305 48.38 -7.18 -5.18
N ARG A 306 48.51 -6.99 -3.86
CA ARG A 306 49.82 -6.83 -3.19
C ARG A 306 50.46 -8.17 -2.81
N ASP A 307 49.68 -9.24 -2.71
CA ASP A 307 50.19 -10.58 -2.39
C ASP A 307 50.58 -11.39 -3.64
N LEU A 308 50.31 -10.88 -4.85
CA LEU A 308 50.73 -11.47 -6.13
C LEU A 308 52.01 -10.83 -6.74
N ILE A 309 52.61 -9.84 -6.08
CA ILE A 309 53.90 -9.24 -6.48
C ILE A 309 55.04 -9.70 -5.53
N LYS A 310 54.77 -10.65 -4.64
CA LYS A 310 55.75 -11.20 -3.68
C LYS A 310 55.90 -12.73 -3.72
N ASN A 311 55.59 -13.37 -4.84
CA ASN A 311 56.06 -14.72 -5.15
C ASN A 311 56.73 -14.74 -6.52
#